data_AF-A0A848LUK4-F1
#
_entry.id   AF-A0A848LUK4-F1
#
_cell.length_a   1.000
_cell.length_b   1.000
_cell.length_c   1.000
_cell.angle_alpha   90.00
_cell.angle_beta   90.00
_cell.angle_gamma   90.00
#
_symmetry.space_group_name_H-M   'P 1'
#
loop_
_entity.id
_entity.type
_entity.pdbx_description
1 polymer ?
#
loop_
_entity_poly.entity_id
_entity_poly.type
_entity_poly.pdbx_seq_one_letter_code
_entity_poly.pdbx_strand_id
1 'polypeptide(L)'
;MLRKFGTLALVFFWALFTLGADVLILQDPARDLLALGWPSVTGTITHSSVRELRGKGTTYHLDVRYTYDVGGQHFQGVRYRHFNRGLPDRGEVEERARRYAVGTEVPVFHSPGDPSRAVLEPGVTGGDLFMLMVLLPFNLVLVGITLSPLRRKAPGGTVSPEQRAGRLYVTLDDTSPVVAGAYGAGYTTLACIVLVGIPTRFHPSLPLVALAWAAILLVSLFAAGWKRSRLASGHYELVVDPRARRLSLPAILDRKERRDVAWDDIRDITVETHTQTSSRGGTQTSYRPTLVLAAGDPERRQEALVDWADADRAAALADWLRARLKPRGRDADASLSA
;
A
#
# COMPACT_ATOMS: atom_id res chain seq x y z
N MET A 1 -14.78 17.47 19.57
CA MET A 1 -15.64 16.38 19.05
C MET A 1 -15.75 16.39 17.52
N LEU A 2 -15.84 17.56 16.87
CA LEU A 2 -16.01 17.72 15.42
C LEU A 2 -14.95 16.99 14.55
N ARG A 3 -13.65 17.03 14.91
CA ARG A 3 -12.57 16.32 14.19
C ARG A 3 -12.73 14.79 14.19
N LYS A 4 -13.19 14.19 15.30
CA LYS A 4 -13.39 12.73 15.40
C LYS A 4 -14.56 12.27 14.53
N PHE A 5 -15.63 13.07 14.49
CA PHE A 5 -16.80 12.80 13.65
C PHE A 5 -16.43 12.87 12.15
N GLY A 6 -15.63 13.87 11.75
CA GLY A 6 -15.13 13.98 10.38
C GLY A 6 -14.26 12.79 9.94
N THR A 7 -13.38 12.29 10.82
CA THR A 7 -12.57 11.09 10.51
C THR A 7 -13.43 9.83 10.37
N LEU A 8 -14.44 9.64 11.22
CA LEU A 8 -15.34 8.48 11.12
C LEU A 8 -16.17 8.49 9.85
N ALA A 9 -16.73 9.66 9.49
CA ALA A 9 -17.46 9.83 8.23
C ALA A 9 -16.57 9.56 7.01
N LEU A 10 -15.32 10.03 7.02
CA LEU A 10 -14.35 9.74 5.96
C LEU A 10 -14.05 8.25 5.83
N VAL A 11 -13.79 7.56 6.95
CA VAL A 11 -13.54 6.12 6.96
C VAL A 11 -14.74 5.35 6.43
N PHE A 12 -15.95 5.69 6.89
CA PHE A 12 -17.17 5.04 6.42
C PHE A 12 -17.39 5.23 4.92
N PHE A 13 -17.24 6.47 4.44
CA PHE A 13 -17.35 6.78 3.01
C PHE A 13 -16.31 6.02 2.18
N TRP A 14 -15.04 6.03 2.60
CA TRP A 14 -13.96 5.32 1.91
C TRP A 14 -14.20 3.81 1.91
N ALA A 15 -14.63 3.24 3.04
CA ALA A 15 -14.97 1.82 3.14
C ALA A 15 -16.13 1.45 2.21
N LEU A 16 -17.20 2.23 2.18
CA LEU A 16 -18.34 2.00 1.31
C LEU A 16 -17.93 2.05 -0.18
N PHE A 17 -17.10 3.03 -0.54
CA PHE A 17 -16.57 3.16 -1.90
C PHE A 17 -15.70 1.96 -2.30
N THR A 18 -14.69 1.62 -1.49
CA THR A 18 -13.75 0.54 -1.80
C THR A 18 -14.43 -0.83 -1.78
N LEU A 19 -15.16 -1.18 -0.72
CA LEU A 19 -15.84 -2.48 -0.62
C LEU A 19 -16.98 -2.61 -1.64
N GLY A 20 -17.68 -1.52 -1.94
CA GLY A 20 -18.66 -1.50 -3.02
C GLY A 20 -18.03 -1.78 -4.39
N ALA A 21 -16.90 -1.15 -4.69
CA ALA A 21 -16.14 -1.43 -5.92
C ALA A 21 -15.65 -2.89 -5.97
N ASP A 22 -15.12 -3.41 -4.87
CA ASP A 22 -14.67 -4.81 -4.76
C ASP A 22 -15.80 -5.78 -5.07
N VAL A 23 -16.99 -5.60 -4.47
CA VAL A 23 -18.16 -6.46 -4.73
C VAL A 23 -18.58 -6.38 -6.20
N LEU A 24 -18.66 -5.18 -6.76
CA LEU A 24 -19.10 -4.98 -8.14
C LEU A 24 -18.11 -5.55 -9.17
N ILE A 25 -16.82 -5.54 -8.86
CA ILE A 25 -15.76 -6.03 -9.75
C ILE A 25 -15.56 -7.55 -9.62
N LEU A 26 -15.72 -8.12 -8.42
CA LEU A 26 -15.37 -9.50 -8.14
C LEU A 26 -16.52 -10.50 -8.24
N GLN A 27 -17.77 -10.04 -8.23
CA GLN A 27 -18.94 -10.93 -8.31
C GLN A 27 -18.93 -11.86 -9.55
N ASP A 28 -18.55 -11.34 -10.71
CA ASP A 28 -18.60 -12.08 -11.97
C ASP A 28 -17.37 -12.98 -12.16
N PRO A 29 -16.12 -12.53 -11.90
CA PRO A 29 -14.97 -13.43 -11.83
C PRO A 29 -15.14 -14.56 -10.81
N ALA A 30 -15.81 -14.30 -9.67
CA ALA A 30 -16.12 -15.34 -8.69
C ALA A 30 -17.09 -16.40 -9.26
N ARG A 31 -18.12 -15.97 -10.01
CA ARG A 31 -19.04 -16.89 -10.71
C ARG A 31 -18.32 -17.69 -11.79
N ASP A 32 -17.44 -17.05 -12.55
CA ASP A 32 -16.65 -17.75 -13.57
C ASP A 32 -15.68 -18.77 -12.95
N LEU A 33 -15.08 -18.44 -11.81
CA LEU A 33 -14.24 -19.40 -11.06
C LEU A 33 -15.05 -20.61 -10.59
N LEU A 34 -16.27 -20.40 -10.08
CA LEU A 34 -17.17 -21.49 -9.70
C LEU A 34 -17.61 -22.33 -10.91
N ALA A 35 -17.72 -21.73 -12.09
CA ALA A 35 -18.06 -22.41 -13.32
C ALA A 35 -16.97 -23.39 -13.81
N LEU A 36 -15.75 -23.36 -13.24
CA LEU A 36 -14.72 -24.38 -13.52
C LEU A 36 -15.17 -25.79 -13.11
N GLY A 37 -16.06 -25.91 -12.12
CA GLY A 37 -16.61 -27.19 -11.68
C GLY A 37 -17.88 -27.61 -12.41
N TRP A 38 -18.34 -26.84 -13.40
CA TRP A 38 -19.58 -27.15 -14.12
C TRP A 38 -19.36 -28.26 -15.15
N PRO A 39 -20.36 -29.15 -15.35
CA PRO A 39 -20.35 -30.11 -16.44
C PRO A 39 -20.32 -29.40 -17.81
N SER A 40 -19.66 -30.03 -18.77
CA SER A 40 -19.52 -29.53 -20.13
C SER A 40 -20.22 -30.45 -21.13
N VAL A 41 -20.91 -29.86 -22.11
CA VAL A 41 -21.45 -30.53 -23.30
C VAL A 41 -20.96 -29.84 -24.56
N THR A 42 -20.99 -30.51 -25.71
CA THR A 42 -20.73 -29.85 -26.99
C THR A 42 -21.93 -29.01 -27.40
N GLY A 43 -21.68 -27.75 -27.79
CA GLY A 43 -22.68 -26.87 -28.39
C GLY A 43 -22.17 -26.21 -29.66
N THR A 44 -23.07 -25.60 -30.42
CA THR A 44 -22.77 -24.96 -31.70
C THR A 44 -23.00 -23.46 -31.62
N ILE A 45 -22.04 -22.65 -32.06
CA ILE A 45 -22.22 -21.21 -32.18
C ILE A 45 -23.22 -20.88 -33.28
N THR A 46 -24.27 -20.12 -32.95
CA THR A 46 -25.32 -19.69 -33.88
C THR A 46 -25.24 -18.21 -34.24
N HIS A 47 -24.59 -17.39 -33.41
CA HIS A 47 -24.35 -15.97 -33.67
C HIS A 47 -23.03 -15.54 -33.03
N SER A 48 -22.26 -14.70 -33.72
CA SER A 48 -21.04 -14.12 -33.18
C SER A 48 -20.74 -12.79 -33.86
N SER A 49 -20.66 -11.72 -33.09
CA SER A 49 -20.43 -10.37 -33.60
C SER A 49 -19.80 -9.47 -32.54
N VAL A 50 -19.19 -8.37 -32.99
CA VAL A 50 -18.70 -7.31 -32.11
C VAL A 50 -19.78 -6.26 -31.93
N ARG A 51 -20.23 -6.07 -30.69
CA ARG A 51 -21.17 -5.01 -30.33
C ARG A 51 -20.41 -3.82 -29.75
N GLU A 52 -20.59 -2.66 -30.35
CA GLU A 52 -20.03 -1.39 -29.88
C GLU A 52 -21.03 -0.67 -28.97
N LEU A 53 -20.59 -0.27 -27.78
CA LEU A 53 -21.35 0.60 -26.87
C LEU A 53 -20.62 1.93 -26.70
N ARG A 54 -21.28 3.02 -27.06
CA ARG A 54 -20.78 4.40 -26.91
C ARG A 54 -21.40 5.06 -25.68
N GLY A 55 -20.56 5.62 -24.82
CA GLY A 55 -20.94 6.39 -23.64
C GLY A 55 -19.90 7.47 -23.35
N LYS A 56 -19.37 7.50 -22.12
CA LYS A 56 -18.17 8.34 -21.79
C LYS A 56 -16.88 7.87 -22.47
N GLY A 57 -16.94 6.72 -23.16
CA GLY A 57 -15.93 6.14 -24.03
C GLY A 57 -16.58 5.06 -24.89
N THR A 58 -15.82 4.50 -25.84
CA THR A 58 -16.27 3.37 -26.64
C THR A 58 -15.80 2.06 -26.01
N THR A 59 -16.71 1.12 -25.84
CA THR A 59 -16.38 -0.25 -25.40
C THR A 59 -16.94 -1.27 -26.38
N TYR A 60 -16.22 -2.35 -26.58
CA TYR A 60 -16.54 -3.42 -27.51
C TYR A 60 -16.86 -4.70 -26.73
N HIS A 61 -17.92 -5.39 -27.11
CA HIS A 61 -18.44 -6.57 -26.44
C HIS A 61 -18.58 -7.71 -27.44
N LEU A 62 -18.26 -8.93 -27.01
CA LEU A 62 -18.59 -10.10 -27.80
C LEU A 62 -20.07 -10.41 -27.61
N ASP A 63 -20.84 -10.29 -28.68
CA ASP A 63 -22.25 -10.72 -28.75
C ASP A 63 -22.29 -12.09 -29.41
N VAL A 64 -22.43 -13.13 -28.58
CA VAL A 64 -22.39 -14.54 -28.98
C VAL A 64 -23.69 -15.22 -28.60
N ARG A 65 -24.17 -16.12 -29.46
CA ARG A 65 -25.27 -17.05 -29.15
C ARG A 65 -24.88 -18.45 -29.60
N TYR A 66 -25.33 -19.44 -28.87
CA TYR A 66 -25.04 -20.84 -29.13
C TYR A 66 -26.17 -21.73 -28.64
N THR A 67 -26.24 -22.94 -29.20
CA THR A 67 -27.21 -23.96 -28.83
C THR A 67 -26.50 -25.20 -28.31
N TYR A 68 -27.13 -25.92 -27.40
CA TYR A 68 -26.58 -27.12 -26.76
C TYR A 68 -27.72 -27.96 -26.17
N ASP A 69 -27.44 -29.25 -25.96
CA ASP A 69 -28.42 -30.20 -25.44
C ASP A 69 -27.96 -30.78 -24.11
N VAL A 70 -28.85 -30.80 -23.12
CA VAL A 70 -28.59 -31.40 -21.80
C VAL A 70 -29.76 -32.33 -21.47
N GLY A 71 -29.48 -33.63 -21.33
CA GLY A 71 -30.52 -34.61 -20.99
C GLY A 71 -31.65 -34.70 -22.04
N GLY A 72 -31.36 -34.44 -23.31
CA GLY A 72 -32.36 -34.46 -24.40
C GLY A 72 -33.22 -33.20 -24.50
N GLN A 73 -32.96 -32.17 -23.67
CA GLN A 73 -33.60 -30.87 -23.78
C GLN A 73 -32.66 -29.87 -24.46
N HIS A 74 -33.21 -29.11 -25.41
CA HIS A 74 -32.47 -28.10 -26.17
C HIS A 74 -32.43 -26.76 -25.42
N PHE A 75 -31.24 -26.17 -25.32
CA PHE A 75 -31.01 -24.90 -24.66
C PHE A 75 -30.28 -23.91 -25.58
N GLN A 76 -30.46 -22.63 -25.31
CA GLN A 76 -29.73 -21.54 -25.95
C GLN A 76 -28.95 -20.76 -24.89
N GLY A 77 -27.68 -20.48 -25.19
CA GLY A 77 -26.83 -19.65 -24.35
C GLY A 77 -26.40 -18.39 -25.08
N VAL A 78 -26.15 -17.34 -24.30
CA VAL A 78 -25.79 -15.99 -24.80
C VAL A 78 -24.56 -15.41 -24.11
N ARG A 79 -23.93 -16.17 -23.22
CA ARG A 79 -22.80 -15.70 -22.41
C ARG A 79 -21.53 -16.39 -22.85
N TYR A 80 -20.54 -15.58 -23.19
CA TYR A 80 -19.15 -16.02 -23.31
C TYR A 80 -18.58 -16.38 -21.93
N ARG A 81 -18.71 -15.45 -20.97
CA ARG A 81 -18.34 -15.54 -19.55
C ARG A 81 -19.39 -14.80 -18.71
N HIS A 82 -19.42 -15.01 -17.39
CA HIS A 82 -20.18 -14.13 -16.48
C HIS A 82 -19.55 -12.73 -16.51
N PHE A 83 -18.22 -12.66 -16.46
CA PHE A 83 -17.49 -11.41 -16.62
C PHE A 83 -17.28 -11.09 -18.11
N ASN A 84 -18.33 -10.54 -18.74
CA ASN A 84 -18.29 -10.02 -20.12
C ASN A 84 -18.29 -8.48 -20.12
N ARG A 85 -17.29 -7.87 -19.46
CA ARG A 85 -17.15 -6.41 -19.47
C ARG A 85 -16.54 -5.98 -20.81
N GLY A 86 -17.06 -4.89 -21.37
CA GLY A 86 -16.59 -4.37 -22.65
C GLY A 86 -15.13 -3.97 -22.61
N LEU A 87 -14.41 -4.31 -23.67
CA LEU A 87 -12.98 -4.01 -23.84
C LEU A 87 -12.85 -2.64 -24.55
N PRO A 88 -11.85 -1.83 -24.19
CA PRO A 88 -11.55 -0.61 -24.95
C PRO A 88 -10.93 -0.93 -26.33
N ASP A 89 -10.31 -2.11 -26.48
CA ASP A 89 -9.68 -2.55 -27.72
C ASP A 89 -10.65 -3.40 -28.57
N ARG A 90 -11.03 -2.88 -29.73
CA ARG A 90 -11.89 -3.58 -30.69
C ARG A 90 -11.23 -4.85 -31.23
N GLY A 91 -9.92 -4.81 -31.48
CA GLY A 91 -9.20 -5.89 -32.16
C GLY A 91 -9.23 -7.20 -31.37
N GLU A 92 -9.21 -7.10 -30.03
CA GLU A 92 -9.31 -8.26 -29.15
C GLU A 92 -10.70 -8.90 -29.21
N VAL A 93 -11.76 -8.09 -29.24
CA VAL A 93 -13.13 -8.62 -29.35
C VAL A 93 -13.36 -9.25 -30.73
N GLU A 94 -12.78 -8.67 -31.78
CA GLU A 94 -12.79 -9.26 -33.12
C GLU A 94 -12.04 -10.59 -33.17
N GLU A 95 -10.92 -10.73 -32.47
CA GLU A 95 -10.21 -12.00 -32.37
C GLU A 95 -11.06 -13.06 -31.65
N ARG A 96 -11.74 -12.69 -30.56
CA ARG A 96 -12.68 -13.58 -29.88
C ARG A 96 -13.85 -13.97 -30.79
N ALA A 97 -14.41 -13.02 -31.54
CA ALA A 97 -15.48 -13.30 -32.50
C ALA A 97 -15.03 -14.26 -33.62
N ARG A 98 -13.79 -14.12 -34.09
CA ARG A 98 -13.17 -15.07 -35.04
C ARG A 98 -12.99 -16.47 -34.46
N ARG A 99 -12.59 -16.57 -33.19
CA ARG A 99 -12.45 -17.85 -32.48
C ARG A 99 -13.80 -18.55 -32.30
N TYR A 100 -14.83 -17.80 -31.93
CA TYR A 100 -16.21 -18.26 -31.79
C TYR A 100 -17.00 -17.96 -33.06
N ALA A 101 -16.55 -18.40 -34.23
CA ALA A 101 -17.27 -18.22 -35.48
C ALA A 101 -18.58 -19.04 -35.53
N VAL A 102 -19.55 -18.59 -36.31
CA VAL A 102 -20.82 -19.31 -36.51
C VAL A 102 -20.56 -20.69 -37.11
N GLY A 103 -21.21 -21.72 -36.58
CA GLY A 103 -21.04 -23.11 -36.97
C GLY A 103 -19.92 -23.85 -36.22
N THR A 104 -19.08 -23.15 -35.46
CA THR A 104 -18.04 -23.79 -34.65
C THR A 104 -18.66 -24.58 -33.50
N GLU A 105 -18.22 -25.82 -33.33
CA GLU A 105 -18.52 -26.63 -32.15
C GLU A 105 -17.56 -26.27 -31.01
N VAL A 106 -18.11 -25.98 -29.83
CA VAL A 106 -17.34 -25.56 -28.65
C VAL A 106 -17.87 -26.24 -27.39
N PRO A 107 -17.03 -26.42 -26.36
CA PRO A 107 -17.51 -26.82 -25.06
C PRO A 107 -18.40 -25.72 -24.46
N VAL A 108 -19.55 -26.15 -23.94
CA VAL A 108 -20.50 -25.31 -23.21
C VAL A 108 -20.59 -25.82 -21.78
N PHE A 109 -20.24 -24.97 -20.82
CA PHE A 109 -20.28 -25.29 -19.41
C PHE A 109 -21.60 -24.80 -18.82
N HIS A 110 -22.41 -25.71 -18.29
CA HIS A 110 -23.76 -25.38 -17.81
C HIS A 110 -23.91 -25.62 -16.31
N SER A 111 -24.77 -24.85 -15.64
CA SER A 111 -25.04 -25.07 -14.23
C SER A 111 -25.75 -26.42 -14.02
N PRO A 112 -25.31 -27.26 -13.07
CA PRO A 112 -25.98 -28.53 -12.76
C PRO A 112 -27.42 -28.35 -12.27
N GLY A 113 -27.69 -27.26 -11.54
CA GLY A 113 -29.02 -26.98 -10.97
C GLY A 113 -29.94 -26.19 -11.90
N ASP A 114 -29.40 -25.60 -12.96
CA ASP A 114 -30.15 -24.79 -13.94
C ASP A 114 -29.40 -24.80 -15.29
N PRO A 115 -29.62 -25.80 -16.15
CA PRO A 115 -28.90 -25.92 -17.42
C PRO A 115 -29.09 -24.73 -18.36
N SER A 116 -30.09 -23.86 -18.15
CA SER A 116 -30.26 -22.62 -18.93
C SER A 116 -29.16 -21.59 -18.68
N ARG A 117 -28.42 -21.74 -17.58
CA ARG A 117 -27.22 -20.94 -17.26
C ARG A 117 -26.00 -21.64 -17.78
N ALA A 118 -25.45 -21.12 -18.87
CA ALA A 118 -24.21 -21.62 -19.44
C ALA A 118 -23.22 -20.50 -19.79
N VAL A 119 -21.95 -20.88 -19.87
CA VAL A 119 -20.82 -20.06 -20.34
C VAL A 119 -19.95 -20.88 -21.29
N LEU A 120 -19.22 -20.20 -22.17
CA LEU A 120 -18.28 -20.84 -23.09
C LEU A 120 -16.90 -21.00 -22.46
N GLU A 121 -16.48 -20.06 -21.62
CA GLU A 121 -15.13 -20.05 -21.04
C GLU A 121 -15.16 -19.82 -19.52
N PRO A 122 -15.11 -20.88 -18.70
CA PRO A 122 -15.05 -20.74 -17.25
C PRO A 122 -13.67 -20.30 -16.78
N GLY A 123 -13.56 -19.96 -15.50
CA GLY A 123 -12.30 -19.59 -14.86
C GLY A 123 -11.99 -18.09 -14.95
N VAL A 124 -10.81 -17.73 -14.47
CA VAL A 124 -10.34 -16.33 -14.42
C VAL A 124 -9.23 -16.08 -15.45
N THR A 125 -9.21 -14.87 -15.98
CA THR A 125 -8.21 -14.39 -16.94
C THR A 125 -7.16 -13.52 -16.25
N GLY A 126 -6.07 -13.23 -16.96
CA GLY A 126 -5.09 -12.26 -16.47
C GLY A 126 -5.71 -10.87 -16.25
N GLY A 127 -6.67 -10.44 -17.08
CA GLY A 127 -7.42 -9.20 -16.87
C GLY A 127 -8.16 -9.14 -15.53
N ASP A 128 -8.74 -10.27 -15.09
CA ASP A 128 -9.47 -10.35 -13.81
C ASP A 128 -8.49 -10.20 -12.62
N LEU A 129 -7.35 -10.91 -12.67
CA LEU A 129 -6.30 -10.78 -11.66
C LEU A 129 -5.60 -9.41 -11.69
N PHE A 130 -5.54 -8.77 -12.86
CA PHE A 130 -5.00 -7.42 -13.00
C PHE A 130 -5.93 -6.38 -12.35
N MET A 131 -7.25 -6.54 -12.47
CA MET A 131 -8.20 -5.66 -11.79
C MET A 131 -8.09 -5.76 -10.26
N LEU A 132 -7.86 -6.95 -9.70
CA LEU A 132 -7.55 -7.11 -8.27
C LEU A 132 -6.31 -6.29 -7.85
N MET A 133 -5.29 -6.25 -8.70
CA MET A 133 -4.08 -5.46 -8.44
C MET A 133 -4.38 -3.96 -8.47
N VAL A 134 -5.29 -3.50 -9.33
CA VAL A 134 -5.75 -2.09 -9.35
C VAL A 134 -6.49 -1.71 -8.07
N LEU A 135 -7.21 -2.65 -7.44
CA LEU A 135 -7.95 -2.42 -6.19
C LEU A 135 -7.07 -2.41 -4.94
N LEU A 136 -5.89 -3.04 -5.00
CA LEU A 136 -5.01 -3.21 -3.85
C LEU A 136 -4.59 -1.88 -3.17
N PRO A 137 -4.20 -0.81 -3.87
CA PRO A 137 -3.82 0.45 -3.21
C PRO A 137 -4.97 1.09 -2.41
N PHE A 138 -6.21 1.00 -2.91
CA PHE A 138 -7.38 1.53 -2.21
C PHE A 138 -7.66 0.77 -0.91
N ASN A 139 -7.50 -0.56 -0.96
CA ASN A 139 -7.60 -1.44 0.20
C ASN A 139 -6.47 -1.19 1.23
N LEU A 140 -5.24 -0.96 0.77
CA LEU A 140 -4.12 -0.59 1.66
C LEU A 140 -4.37 0.74 2.37
N VAL A 141 -4.93 1.73 1.67
CA VAL A 141 -5.34 3.01 2.27
C VAL A 141 -6.46 2.80 3.29
N LEU A 142 -7.48 2.00 2.96
CA LEU A 142 -8.58 1.68 3.88
C LEU A 142 -8.04 1.02 5.17
N VAL A 143 -7.20 0.00 5.06
CA VAL A 143 -6.55 -0.66 6.20
C VAL A 143 -5.66 0.32 6.97
N GLY A 144 -4.91 1.17 6.27
CA GLY A 144 -4.05 2.18 6.89
C GLY A 144 -4.83 3.18 7.75
N ILE A 145 -5.93 3.72 7.23
CA ILE A 145 -6.76 4.71 7.95
C ILE A 145 -7.48 4.02 9.13
N THR A 146 -8.03 2.82 8.94
CA THR A 146 -8.77 2.08 9.97
C THR A 146 -7.88 1.60 11.12
N LEU A 147 -6.65 1.18 10.85
CA LEU A 147 -5.69 0.76 11.87
C LEU A 147 -4.93 1.94 12.51
N SER A 148 -4.96 3.14 11.93
CA SER A 148 -4.28 4.33 12.47
C SER A 148 -4.63 4.64 13.95
N PRO A 149 -5.88 4.47 14.44
CA PRO A 149 -6.21 4.71 15.84
C PRO A 149 -5.66 3.62 16.78
N LEU A 150 -5.53 2.38 16.30
CA LEU A 150 -4.91 1.27 17.04
C LEU A 150 -3.39 1.46 17.18
N ARG A 151 -2.81 2.29 16.32
CA ARG A 151 -1.40 2.72 16.40
C ARG A 151 -1.17 3.92 17.32
N ARG A 152 -2.21 4.42 17.99
CA ARG A 152 -2.04 5.45 19.02
C ARG A 152 -1.22 4.85 20.16
N LYS A 153 0.03 5.28 20.21
CA LYS A 153 0.93 5.08 21.35
C LYS A 153 0.28 5.58 22.63
N ALA A 154 0.71 4.98 23.74
CA ALA A 154 0.31 5.32 25.09
C ALA A 154 0.16 6.85 25.27
N PRO A 155 -0.89 7.32 25.96
CA PRO A 155 -1.12 8.75 26.17
C PRO A 155 0.13 9.41 26.77
N GLY A 156 0.69 10.40 26.07
CA GLY A 156 1.80 11.23 26.58
C GLY A 156 3.17 11.09 25.91
N GLY A 157 3.25 10.84 24.58
CA GLY A 157 4.50 11.00 23.82
C GLY A 157 5.70 10.22 24.36
N THR A 158 5.47 9.17 25.16
CA THR A 158 6.48 8.70 26.10
C THR A 158 7.59 7.98 25.34
N VAL A 159 8.77 8.60 25.32
CA VAL A 159 9.99 7.88 25.01
C VAL A 159 10.12 6.79 26.05
N SER A 160 10.07 5.52 25.62
CA SER A 160 10.25 4.37 26.50
C SER A 160 11.68 3.88 26.33
N PRO A 161 12.65 4.42 27.09
CA PRO A 161 14.02 3.96 27.01
C PRO A 161 14.11 2.53 27.56
N GLU A 162 14.73 1.65 26.79
CA GLU A 162 15.05 0.31 27.26
C GLU A 162 16.43 0.33 27.92
N GLN A 163 16.54 -0.16 29.15
CA GLN A 163 17.80 -0.24 29.86
C GLN A 163 18.45 -1.60 29.58
N ARG A 164 19.61 -1.62 28.92
CA ARG A 164 20.40 -2.84 28.68
C ARG A 164 21.84 -2.61 29.12
N ALA A 165 22.38 -3.48 29.97
CA ALA A 165 23.77 -3.44 30.45
C ALA A 165 24.24 -2.04 30.97
N GLY A 166 23.35 -1.29 31.62
CA GLY A 166 23.67 0.04 32.17
C GLY A 166 23.62 1.20 31.16
N ARG A 167 23.31 0.93 29.88
CA ARG A 167 23.04 1.92 28.84
C ARG A 167 21.53 2.05 28.59
N LEU A 168 21.10 3.20 28.08
CA LEU A 168 19.71 3.45 27.71
C LEU A 168 19.58 3.50 26.19
N TYR A 169 18.62 2.77 25.65
CA TYR A 169 18.37 2.64 24.22
C TYR A 169 17.01 3.25 23.89
N VAL A 170 16.97 4.14 22.91
CA VAL A 170 15.74 4.76 22.41
C VAL A 170 15.63 4.54 20.91
N THR A 171 14.61 3.81 20.47
CA THR A 171 14.36 3.58 19.04
C THR A 171 13.71 4.81 18.39
N LEU A 172 14.42 5.45 17.45
CA LEU A 172 13.96 6.67 16.78
C LEU A 172 12.98 6.39 15.62
N ASP A 173 13.12 5.27 14.91
CA ASP A 173 12.17 4.82 13.90
C ASP A 173 11.61 3.44 14.26
N ASP A 174 10.38 3.44 14.73
CA ASP A 174 9.62 2.27 15.20
C ASP A 174 8.56 1.82 14.18
N THR A 175 8.73 2.18 12.90
CA THR A 175 7.84 1.71 11.84
C THR A 175 7.83 0.18 11.82
N SER A 176 6.68 -0.43 12.09
CA SER A 176 6.58 -1.89 12.16
C SER A 176 6.96 -2.54 10.81
N PRO A 177 7.57 -3.74 10.82
CA PRO A 177 7.92 -4.47 9.60
C PRO A 177 6.74 -4.66 8.63
N VAL A 178 5.53 -4.87 9.16
CA VAL A 178 4.29 -5.02 8.37
C VAL A 178 3.98 -3.76 7.56
N VAL A 179 4.26 -2.57 8.11
CA VAL A 179 4.07 -1.29 7.41
C VAL A 179 5.06 -1.11 6.28
N ALA A 180 6.33 -1.46 6.53
CA ALA A 180 7.34 -1.42 5.49
C ALA A 180 6.96 -2.35 4.32
N GLY A 181 6.45 -3.55 4.62
CA GLY A 181 5.89 -4.46 3.63
C GLY A 181 4.69 -3.86 2.87
N ALA A 182 3.75 -3.24 3.58
CA ALA A 182 2.60 -2.57 2.95
C ALA A 182 3.01 -1.43 2.00
N TYR A 183 4.02 -0.64 2.37
CA TYR A 183 4.58 0.37 1.46
C TYR A 183 5.25 -0.27 0.24
N GLY A 184 6.05 -1.33 0.45
CA GLY A 184 6.63 -2.12 -0.64
C GLY A 184 5.56 -2.62 -1.62
N ALA A 185 4.50 -3.23 -1.09
CA ALA A 185 3.37 -3.69 -1.89
C ALA A 185 2.71 -2.54 -2.66
N GLY A 186 2.44 -1.41 -2.01
CA GLY A 186 1.81 -0.24 -2.63
C GLY A 186 2.64 0.34 -3.79
N TYR A 187 3.93 0.58 -3.58
CA TYR A 187 4.81 1.14 -4.62
C TYR A 187 4.99 0.17 -5.80
N THR A 188 5.21 -1.12 -5.54
CA THR A 188 5.34 -2.12 -6.60
C THR A 188 4.05 -2.26 -7.39
N THR A 189 2.90 -2.22 -6.72
CA THR A 189 1.59 -2.27 -7.38
C THR A 189 1.40 -1.10 -8.35
N LEU A 190 1.72 0.13 -7.92
CA LEU A 190 1.62 1.31 -8.79
C LEU A 190 2.54 1.19 -10.01
N ALA A 191 3.77 0.68 -9.81
CA ALA A 191 4.69 0.41 -10.91
C ALA A 191 4.14 -0.66 -11.87
N CYS A 192 3.63 -1.79 -11.35
CA CYS A 192 3.07 -2.86 -12.15
C CYS A 192 1.82 -2.42 -12.95
N ILE A 193 0.96 -1.57 -12.39
CA ILE A 193 -0.20 -1.04 -13.13
C ILE A 193 0.25 -0.29 -14.39
N VAL A 194 1.30 0.51 -14.30
CA VAL A 194 1.84 1.26 -15.45
C VAL A 194 2.58 0.32 -16.41
N LEU A 195 3.50 -0.48 -15.88
CA LEU A 195 4.42 -1.32 -16.66
C LEU A 195 3.75 -2.53 -17.31
N VAL A 196 2.68 -3.05 -16.71
CA VAL A 196 1.91 -4.17 -17.27
C VAL A 196 0.66 -3.64 -17.98
N GLY A 197 -0.07 -2.70 -17.38
CA GLY A 197 -1.35 -2.22 -17.92
C GLY A 197 -1.22 -1.53 -19.27
N ILE A 198 -0.31 -0.56 -19.40
CA ILE A 198 -0.19 0.21 -20.66
C ILE A 198 0.28 -0.69 -21.82
N PRO A 199 1.37 -1.48 -21.70
CA PRO A 199 1.84 -2.29 -22.82
C PRO A 199 0.86 -3.40 -23.23
N THR A 200 0.07 -3.91 -22.29
CA THR A 200 -0.92 -4.97 -22.56
C THR A 200 -2.32 -4.44 -22.83
N ARG A 201 -2.49 -3.11 -22.93
CA ARG A 201 -3.81 -2.47 -23.10
C ARG A 201 -4.83 -2.91 -22.04
N PHE A 202 -4.36 -3.14 -20.81
CA PHE A 202 -5.14 -3.62 -19.66
C PHE A 202 -5.69 -5.05 -19.79
N HIS A 203 -5.19 -5.85 -20.74
CA HIS A 203 -5.52 -7.26 -20.92
C HIS A 203 -4.27 -8.16 -20.89
N PRO A 204 -3.53 -8.17 -19.77
CA PRO A 204 -2.35 -8.99 -19.65
C PRO A 204 -2.68 -10.48 -19.63
N SER A 205 -1.75 -11.29 -20.13
CA SER A 205 -1.84 -12.75 -20.04
C SER A 205 -1.74 -13.23 -18.60
N LEU A 206 -2.36 -14.37 -18.28
CA LEU A 206 -2.37 -14.94 -16.94
C LEU A 206 -0.95 -15.13 -16.34
N PRO A 207 0.05 -15.67 -17.10
CA PRO A 207 1.41 -15.81 -16.58
C PRO A 207 2.06 -14.48 -16.22
N LEU A 208 1.85 -13.44 -17.04
CA LEU A 208 2.44 -12.12 -16.81
C LEU A 208 1.88 -11.48 -15.53
N VAL A 209 0.58 -11.60 -15.28
CA VAL A 209 -0.04 -11.09 -14.05
C VAL A 209 0.37 -11.89 -12.83
N ALA A 210 0.52 -13.21 -12.95
CA ALA A 210 1.04 -14.03 -11.88
C ALA A 210 2.47 -13.60 -11.47
N LEU A 211 3.33 -13.29 -12.45
CA LEU A 211 4.66 -12.72 -12.19
C LEU A 211 4.59 -11.35 -11.50
N ALA A 212 3.66 -10.49 -11.91
CA ALA A 212 3.45 -9.18 -11.27
C ALA A 212 3.03 -9.33 -9.78
N TRP A 213 2.11 -10.25 -9.49
CA TRP A 213 1.73 -10.58 -8.11
C TRP A 213 2.90 -11.15 -7.31
N ALA A 214 3.68 -12.05 -7.89
CA ALA A 214 4.89 -12.59 -7.26
C ALA A 214 5.88 -11.46 -6.93
N ALA A 215 6.09 -10.50 -7.83
CA ALA A 215 6.94 -9.34 -7.58
C ALA A 215 6.44 -8.49 -6.41
N ILE A 216 5.13 -8.21 -6.34
CA ILE A 216 4.52 -7.47 -5.22
C ILE A 216 4.78 -8.19 -3.89
N LEU A 217 4.57 -9.51 -3.84
CA LEU A 217 4.80 -10.30 -2.63
C LEU A 217 6.29 -10.33 -2.23
N LEU A 218 7.19 -10.53 -3.20
CA LEU A 218 8.63 -10.55 -2.95
C LEU A 218 9.14 -9.20 -2.43
N VAL A 219 8.75 -8.09 -3.05
CA VAL A 219 9.17 -6.75 -2.58
C VAL A 219 8.59 -6.44 -1.20
N SER A 220 7.34 -6.81 -0.95
CA SER A 220 6.70 -6.66 0.37
C SER A 220 7.43 -7.46 1.46
N LEU A 221 7.72 -8.74 1.21
CA LEU A 221 8.47 -9.59 2.14
C LEU A 221 9.91 -9.11 2.34
N PHE A 222 10.57 -8.69 1.27
CA PHE A 222 11.91 -8.12 1.34
C PHE A 222 11.93 -6.84 2.19
N ALA A 223 11.01 -5.90 1.94
CA ALA A 223 10.91 -4.66 2.71
C ALA A 223 10.63 -4.92 4.21
N ALA A 224 9.72 -5.86 4.51
CA ALA A 224 9.41 -6.26 5.88
C ALA A 224 10.61 -6.95 6.56
N GLY A 225 11.27 -7.89 5.88
CA GLY A 225 12.45 -8.60 6.38
C GLY A 225 13.64 -7.67 6.59
N TRP A 226 13.91 -6.78 5.64
CA TRP A 226 14.93 -5.75 5.75
C TRP A 226 14.68 -4.82 6.94
N LYS A 227 13.43 -4.35 7.12
CA LYS A 227 13.05 -3.52 8.27
C LYS A 227 13.22 -4.27 9.59
N ARG A 228 12.80 -5.55 9.65
CA ARG A 228 12.97 -6.40 10.83
C ARG A 228 14.45 -6.58 11.19
N SER A 229 15.31 -6.82 10.19
CA SER A 229 16.76 -6.95 10.38
C SER A 229 17.38 -5.65 10.91
N ARG A 230 16.98 -4.49 10.38
CA ARG A 230 17.46 -3.17 10.83
C ARG A 230 17.01 -2.80 12.24
N LEU A 231 15.80 -3.22 12.64
CA LEU A 231 15.35 -3.08 14.02
C LEU A 231 16.14 -4.00 14.96
N ALA A 232 16.36 -5.26 14.57
CA ALA A 232 17.12 -6.23 15.37
C ALA A 232 18.60 -5.86 15.53
N SER A 233 19.21 -5.20 14.55
CA SER A 233 20.60 -4.73 14.63
C SER A 233 20.76 -3.44 15.44
N GLY A 234 19.68 -2.88 15.98
CA GLY A 234 19.70 -1.61 16.70
C GLY A 234 20.10 -0.42 15.82
N HIS A 235 19.91 -0.52 14.49
CA HIS A 235 20.33 0.54 13.56
C HIS A 235 19.65 1.88 13.83
N TYR A 236 18.42 1.85 14.35
CA TYR A 236 17.61 3.02 14.69
C TYR A 236 17.71 3.43 16.17
N GLU A 237 18.57 2.80 16.96
CA GLU A 237 18.68 3.05 18.40
C GLU A 237 19.64 4.21 18.71
N LEU A 238 19.11 5.25 19.34
CA LEU A 238 19.89 6.24 20.07
C LEU A 238 20.38 5.62 21.38
N VAL A 239 21.70 5.66 21.61
CA VAL A 239 22.30 5.06 22.81
C VAL A 239 22.81 6.16 23.72
N VAL A 240 22.28 6.22 24.94
CA VAL A 240 22.78 7.09 26.00
C VAL A 240 23.63 6.24 26.93
N ASP A 241 24.91 6.58 27.07
CA ASP A 241 25.82 5.96 28.04
C ASP A 241 26.04 6.91 29.23
N PRO A 242 25.37 6.69 30.37
CA PRO A 242 25.50 7.57 31.53
C PRO A 242 26.87 7.52 32.19
N ARG A 243 27.60 6.40 32.06
CA ARG A 243 28.92 6.22 32.69
C ARG A 243 30.00 6.92 31.90
N ALA A 244 29.96 6.77 30.57
CA ALA A 244 30.92 7.41 29.68
C ALA A 244 30.60 8.88 29.37
N ARG A 245 29.43 9.40 29.81
CA ARG A 245 28.90 10.73 29.43
C ARG A 245 28.91 10.95 27.92
N ARG A 246 28.45 9.94 27.18
CA ARG A 246 28.37 9.95 25.71
C ARG A 246 26.96 9.66 25.20
N LEU A 247 26.65 10.25 24.06
CA LEU A 247 25.42 10.04 23.30
C LEU A 247 25.79 9.52 21.91
N SER A 248 25.39 8.30 21.58
CA SER A 248 25.66 7.69 20.26
C SER A 248 24.42 7.81 19.38
N LEU A 249 24.54 8.66 18.35
CA LEU A 249 23.50 8.94 17.38
C LEU A 249 23.46 7.85 16.30
N PRO A 250 22.27 7.35 15.93
CA PRO A 250 22.14 6.35 14.88
C PRO A 250 22.46 6.95 13.49
N ALA A 251 22.89 6.08 12.58
CA ALA A 251 23.23 6.40 11.18
C ALA A 251 21.96 6.60 10.32
N ILE A 252 21.16 7.60 10.69
CA ILE A 252 19.93 8.02 10.03
C ILE A 252 20.00 9.49 9.62
N LEU A 253 19.08 9.93 8.75
CA LEU A 253 19.13 11.22 8.05
C LEU A 253 20.39 11.27 7.16
N ASP A 254 21.29 12.23 7.38
CA ASP A 254 22.52 12.40 6.58
C ASP A 254 23.73 11.66 7.16
N ARG A 255 23.57 10.97 8.29
CA ARG A 255 24.66 10.24 8.95
C ARG A 255 24.89 8.87 8.31
N LYS A 256 26.08 8.69 7.70
CA LYS A 256 26.52 7.39 7.12
C LYS A 256 26.89 6.35 8.20
N GLU A 257 27.40 6.82 9.33
CA GLU A 257 27.86 5.98 10.44
C GLU A 257 27.32 6.52 11.78
N ARG A 258 27.38 5.67 12.82
CA ARG A 258 27.03 6.10 14.17
C ARG A 258 27.99 7.20 14.61
N ARG A 259 27.45 8.25 15.24
CA ARG A 259 28.24 9.39 15.71
C ARG A 259 28.14 9.52 17.21
N ASP A 260 29.27 9.48 17.89
CA ASP A 260 29.33 9.71 19.33
C ASP A 260 29.55 11.19 19.62
N VAL A 261 28.71 11.74 20.49
CA VAL A 261 28.75 13.13 20.96
C VAL A 261 28.97 13.11 22.48
N ALA A 262 29.96 13.86 22.97
CA ALA A 262 30.18 14.00 24.41
C ALA A 262 29.11 14.92 25.01
N TRP A 263 28.66 14.63 26.23
CA TRP A 263 27.61 15.44 26.88
C TRP A 263 28.04 16.89 27.08
N ASP A 264 29.33 17.13 27.31
CA ASP A 264 29.87 18.46 27.58
C ASP A 264 29.91 19.34 26.33
N ASP A 265 29.82 18.74 25.14
CA ASP A 265 29.72 19.46 23.86
C ASP A 265 28.27 19.90 23.56
N ILE A 266 27.28 19.42 24.31
CA ILE A 266 25.86 19.73 24.08
C ILE A 266 25.49 21.00 24.85
N ARG A 267 25.20 22.07 24.10
CA ARG A 267 24.81 23.37 24.64
C ARG A 267 23.31 23.47 24.92
N ASP A 268 22.49 22.96 24.00
CA ASP A 268 21.03 22.95 24.11
C ASP A 268 20.41 21.86 23.24
N ILE A 269 19.11 21.62 23.42
CA ILE A 269 18.31 20.67 22.63
C ILE A 269 17.02 21.39 22.24
N THR A 270 16.79 21.59 20.96
CA THR A 270 15.62 22.31 20.42
C THR A 270 14.72 21.37 19.62
N VAL A 271 13.49 21.79 19.33
CA VAL A 271 12.61 21.10 18.38
C VAL A 271 12.32 22.06 17.25
N GLU A 272 12.89 21.80 16.09
CA GLU A 272 12.75 22.63 14.91
C GLU A 272 11.54 22.16 14.10
N THR A 273 10.75 23.13 13.62
CA THR A 273 9.66 22.85 12.70
C THR A 273 10.21 22.98 11.29
N HIS A 274 10.25 21.85 10.58
CA HIS A 274 10.72 21.79 9.21
C HIS A 274 9.55 21.55 8.27
N THR A 275 9.22 22.59 7.50
CA THR A 275 8.09 22.61 6.59
C THR A 275 8.61 22.43 5.17
N GLN A 276 8.33 21.28 4.56
CA GLN A 276 8.60 21.08 3.14
C GLN A 276 7.34 21.37 2.34
N THR A 277 7.45 22.31 1.40
CA THR A 277 6.40 22.60 0.42
C THR A 277 6.64 21.75 -0.81
N SER A 278 5.73 20.84 -1.11
CA SER A 278 5.79 20.04 -2.34
C SER A 278 5.50 20.90 -3.57
N SER A 279 6.01 20.48 -4.73
CA SER A 279 5.78 21.17 -6.02
C SER A 279 4.30 21.24 -6.45
N ARG A 280 3.40 20.49 -5.79
CA ARG A 280 1.95 20.51 -6.01
C ARG A 280 1.16 21.27 -4.94
N GLY A 281 1.81 22.08 -4.10
CA GLY A 281 1.17 22.97 -3.13
C GLY A 281 0.74 22.32 -1.80
N GLY A 282 1.02 21.02 -1.61
CA GLY A 282 0.86 20.36 -0.31
C GLY A 282 2.03 20.68 0.62
N THR A 283 1.74 21.10 1.85
CA THR A 283 2.73 21.40 2.89
C THR A 283 2.86 20.22 3.85
N GLN A 284 4.05 19.63 3.95
CA GLN A 284 4.35 18.60 4.94
C GLN A 284 5.20 19.20 6.07
N THR A 285 4.61 19.29 7.26
CA THR A 285 5.30 19.74 8.47
C THR A 285 5.89 18.55 9.20
N SER A 286 7.20 18.61 9.44
CA SER A 286 7.96 17.66 10.24
C SER A 286 8.57 18.38 11.44
N TYR A 287 8.69 17.68 12.56
CA TYR A 287 9.26 18.17 13.81
C TYR A 287 10.55 17.42 14.08
N ARG A 288 11.64 18.17 14.20
CA ARG A 288 13.01 17.66 14.28
C ARG A 288 13.61 18.01 15.65
N PRO A 289 13.73 17.04 16.57
CA PRO A 289 14.56 17.23 17.75
C PRO A 289 16.01 17.41 17.31
N THR A 290 16.63 18.53 17.66
CA THR A 290 17.97 18.93 17.19
C THR A 290 18.88 19.20 18.38
N LEU A 291 20.10 18.66 18.36
CA LEU A 291 21.14 18.97 19.34
C LEU A 291 21.91 20.20 18.87
N VAL A 292 22.11 21.17 19.77
CA VAL A 292 22.96 22.35 19.54
C VAL A 292 24.31 22.11 20.20
N LEU A 293 25.37 22.02 19.40
CA LEU A 293 26.74 21.73 19.86
C LEU A 293 27.55 23.00 20.10
N ALA A 294 28.44 22.96 21.09
CA ALA A 294 29.28 24.09 21.53
C ALA A 294 30.43 24.42 20.57
N ALA A 295 30.92 23.44 19.79
CA ALA A 295 32.05 23.60 18.87
C ALA A 295 31.77 22.95 17.49
N GLY A 296 32.15 23.64 16.42
CA GLY A 296 32.00 23.18 15.03
C GLY A 296 31.64 24.30 14.04
N ASP A 297 31.75 23.97 12.74
CA ASP A 297 31.25 24.75 11.60
C ASP A 297 29.75 25.09 11.77
N PRO A 298 29.20 26.24 11.32
CA PRO A 298 27.81 26.63 11.57
C PRO A 298 26.78 25.57 11.15
N GLU A 299 27.01 24.84 10.05
CA GLU A 299 26.17 23.72 9.61
C GLU A 299 26.35 22.44 10.46
N ARG A 300 27.49 22.28 11.14
CA ARG A 300 27.79 21.14 12.01
C ARG A 300 27.45 21.40 13.48
N ARG A 301 27.02 22.62 13.83
CA ARG A 301 26.57 22.98 15.19
C ARG A 301 25.18 22.46 15.51
N GLN A 302 24.40 22.08 14.52
CA GLN A 302 23.05 21.55 14.71
C GLN A 302 22.99 20.11 14.20
N GLU A 303 22.63 19.18 15.07
CA GLU A 303 22.45 17.78 14.71
C GLU A 303 21.01 17.35 14.93
N ALA A 304 20.25 17.27 13.83
CA ALA A 304 18.92 16.69 13.84
C ALA A 304 18.99 15.20 14.24
N LEU A 305 18.10 14.77 15.12
CA LEU A 305 18.03 13.40 15.61
C LEU A 305 17.15 12.54 14.71
N VAL A 306 15.95 13.01 14.38
CA VAL A 306 14.96 12.28 13.60
C VAL A 306 13.87 13.24 13.07
N ASP A 307 13.25 12.87 11.96
CA ASP A 307 12.10 13.59 11.40
C ASP A 307 10.80 12.87 11.78
N TRP A 308 9.98 13.51 12.61
CA TRP A 308 8.65 12.97 12.97
C TRP A 308 7.53 13.90 12.53
N ALA A 309 6.39 13.32 12.13
CA ALA A 309 5.17 14.10 11.87
C ALA A 309 4.44 14.51 13.17
N ASP A 310 4.82 13.92 14.31
CA ASP A 310 4.18 14.11 15.61
C ASP A 310 5.01 15.07 16.47
N ALA A 311 4.46 16.27 16.72
CA ALA A 311 5.08 17.32 17.51
C ALA A 311 5.26 16.91 18.98
N ASP A 312 4.25 16.25 19.56
CA ASP A 312 4.24 15.87 20.98
C ASP A 312 5.33 14.81 21.23
N ARG A 313 5.48 13.87 20.30
CA ARG A 313 6.55 12.87 20.35
C ARG A 313 7.94 13.51 20.25
N ALA A 314 8.11 14.49 19.35
CA ALA A 314 9.37 15.21 19.19
C ALA A 314 9.73 16.02 20.44
N ALA A 315 8.76 16.73 21.02
CA ALA A 315 8.90 17.47 22.27
C ALA A 315 9.27 16.55 23.44
N ALA A 316 8.56 15.41 23.59
CA ALA A 316 8.84 14.45 24.65
C ALA A 316 10.25 13.86 24.57
N LEU A 317 10.81 13.64 23.37
CA LEU A 317 12.21 13.22 23.22
C LEU A 317 13.19 14.32 23.64
N ALA A 318 12.94 15.56 23.22
CA ALA A 318 13.78 16.69 23.61
C ALA A 318 13.78 16.88 25.13
N ASP A 319 12.60 16.85 25.77
CA ASP A 319 12.46 16.99 27.21
C ASP A 319 13.13 15.86 27.98
N TRP A 320 12.96 14.61 27.52
CA TRP A 320 13.62 13.45 28.10
C TRP A 320 15.16 13.56 28.04
N LEU A 321 15.69 14.00 26.90
CA LEU A 321 17.13 14.23 26.74
C LEU A 321 17.63 15.39 27.61
N ARG A 322 16.91 16.52 27.68
CA ARG A 322 17.28 17.67 28.53
C ARG A 322 17.34 17.28 30.01
N ALA A 323 16.32 16.58 30.50
CA ALA A 323 16.26 16.13 31.89
C ALA A 323 17.44 15.23 32.26
N ARG A 324 17.96 14.46 31.30
CA ARG A 324 19.05 13.51 31.52
C ARG A 324 20.44 14.12 31.35
N LEU A 325 20.62 14.96 30.34
CA LEU A 325 21.93 15.50 29.95
C LEU A 325 22.29 16.78 30.72
N LYS A 326 21.30 17.54 31.22
CA LYS A 326 21.47 18.84 31.90
C LYS A 326 22.43 19.78 31.13
N PRO A 327 22.11 20.16 29.89
CA PRO A 327 22.97 21.03 29.08
C PRO A 327 23.15 22.41 29.74
N ARG A 328 24.34 23.02 29.58
CA ARG A 328 24.79 24.21 30.32
C ARG A 328 24.01 25.51 30.03
N GLY A 329 23.05 25.52 29.11
CA GLY A 329 22.62 26.73 28.41
C GLY A 329 21.44 27.54 28.95
N ARG A 330 20.75 27.17 30.05
CA ARG A 330 19.52 27.90 30.46
C ARG A 330 19.65 28.83 31.67
N ASP A 331 20.62 28.63 32.54
CA ASP A 331 20.73 29.43 33.77
C ASP A 331 21.50 30.75 33.59
N ALA A 332 22.15 30.96 32.43
CA ALA A 332 22.98 32.16 32.20
C ALA A 332 22.22 33.37 31.61
N ASP A 333 21.09 33.16 30.91
CA ASP A 333 20.31 34.27 30.32
C ASP A 333 19.27 34.87 31.27
N ALA A 334 18.90 34.16 32.35
CA ALA A 334 17.99 34.68 33.36
C ALA A 334 18.66 35.67 34.33
N SER A 335 19.99 35.70 34.41
CA SER A 335 20.75 36.60 35.30
C SER A 335 21.23 37.91 34.67
N LEU A 336 20.88 38.18 33.41
CA LEU A 336 21.24 39.42 32.70
C LEU A 336 20.03 40.33 32.40
N SER A 337 18.87 40.04 33.00
CA SER A 337 17.65 40.85 32.86
C SER A 337 17.02 41.27 34.20
N ALA A 338 17.84 41.35 35.27
CA ALA A 338 17.45 41.92 36.56
C ALA A 338 18.13 43.28 36.78
#